data_AF-E6R4N6-F1
#
_entry.id   AF-E6R4N6-F1
#
_cell.length_a   1.000
_cell.length_b   1.000
_cell.length_c   1.000
_cell.angle_alpha   90.00
_cell.angle_beta   90.00
_cell.angle_gamma   90.00
#
_symmetry.space_group_name_H-M   'P 1'
#
loop_
_entity.id
_entity.type
_entity.pdbx_description
1 polymer ?
#
loop_
_entity_poly.entity_id
_entity_poly.type
_entity_poly.pdbx_seq_one_letter_code
_entity_poly.pdbx_strand_id
1 'polypeptide(L)'
;MKGSLLVALPILFLSLSSQVFGEPSVPSAAQIVQDANRLLAEGSYSAAARAYGEAIELDPTAHANYYKRATAYLSMGRHNAALDDFEQILKINPGFVQAHYQRAKILAKEGDFTKAQYELKAYIRTKSDSEAEELLHLITVGEAAEKSALQAFEKGRWQVCVDHSTKALEVGPNSERLRRLRVNCATELGDVNMVYGDLSRLASLDPSTTYLPLQLSNIAYFIRASSQATAHIKQCLHFDPDSKPCKAVHKTIRSLEKDVARVRNFIESGSYRQAIKILDGDDGLLIRFEKALDDATKPKDGLPPYLAPQFHPKENSQMRLDLYALACKASVMANDFGEKSASWCEETMRMNEENVDSWISRGERLLKVEKWEEAMRAMEKAFDLSGRSQDILPRVQKAQRLLKQSKQKDYYKVLGVPRDADERAIKKAFRKAAKLAHPDVGGSEEKMAALNEAYEVLSNTELRQRYDNGDDPNDPTGGQQHNPFAHHGGGMPFQFFQQGGGFQGFHQGFPGGGQKMHFQWN
;
A
#
# COMPACT_ATOMS: atom_id res chain seq x y z
N MET A 1 -40.82 -48.81 96.37
CA MET A 1 -40.05 -50.01 95.99
C MET A 1 -39.35 -49.72 94.68
N LYS A 2 -38.04 -50.06 94.60
CA LYS A 2 -37.13 -49.94 93.43
C LYS A 2 -36.73 -48.49 93.16
N GLY A 3 -35.46 -48.09 93.09
CA GLY A 3 -34.19 -48.80 93.02
C GLY A 3 -33.26 -47.91 92.20
N SER A 4 -32.37 -47.17 92.85
CA SER A 4 -31.43 -46.23 92.23
C SER A 4 -30.40 -46.97 91.37
N LEU A 5 -30.29 -46.60 90.09
CA LEU A 5 -29.15 -46.95 89.24
C LEU A 5 -28.28 -45.70 89.06
N LEU A 6 -27.11 -45.70 89.70
CA LEU A 6 -25.99 -44.82 89.40
C LEU A 6 -25.35 -45.28 88.07
N VAL A 7 -25.33 -44.40 87.07
CA VAL A 7 -24.50 -44.58 85.86
C VAL A 7 -23.33 -43.60 85.98
N ALA A 8 -22.14 -44.14 86.21
CA ALA A 8 -20.88 -43.40 86.22
C ALA A 8 -20.44 -43.12 84.77
N LEU A 9 -20.38 -41.85 84.38
CA LEU A 9 -19.72 -41.42 83.13
C LEU A 9 -18.19 -41.43 83.34
N PRO A 10 -17.40 -42.08 82.47
CA PRO A 10 -15.96 -41.97 82.52
C PRO A 10 -15.52 -40.64 81.88
N ILE A 11 -14.81 -39.82 82.65
CA ILE A 11 -14.13 -38.62 82.19
C ILE A 11 -12.97 -39.06 81.29
N LEU A 12 -13.14 -38.93 79.98
CA LEU A 12 -12.08 -39.08 78.99
C LEU A 12 -11.12 -37.88 79.12
N PHE A 13 -9.96 -38.10 79.76
CA PHE A 13 -8.82 -37.20 79.67
C PHE A 13 -8.28 -37.21 78.24
N LEU A 14 -8.71 -36.23 77.44
CA LEU A 14 -8.03 -35.87 76.19
C LEU A 14 -6.65 -35.32 76.54
N SER A 15 -5.62 -36.17 76.45
CA SER A 15 -4.24 -35.72 76.39
C SER A 15 -4.05 -34.89 75.12
N LEU A 16 -4.06 -33.56 75.24
CA LEU A 16 -3.53 -32.69 74.20
C LEU A 16 -2.05 -33.03 74.04
N SER A 17 -1.74 -33.86 73.04
CA SER A 17 -0.41 -33.86 72.45
C SER A 17 -0.22 -32.48 71.85
N SER A 18 0.56 -31.63 72.52
CA SER A 18 1.08 -30.39 71.96
C SER A 18 1.85 -30.73 70.69
N GLN A 19 1.19 -30.64 69.54
CA GLN A 19 1.87 -30.53 68.26
C GLN A 19 2.70 -29.26 68.32
N VAL A 20 4.00 -29.44 68.54
CA VAL A 20 4.99 -28.42 68.26
C VAL A 20 4.88 -28.14 66.77
N PHE A 21 4.14 -27.09 66.40
CA PHE A 21 4.28 -26.47 65.10
C PHE A 21 5.70 -25.90 65.08
N GLY A 22 6.64 -26.65 64.50
CA GLY A 22 7.96 -26.12 64.20
C GLY A 22 7.79 -24.84 63.39
N GLU A 23 8.43 -23.76 63.82
CA GLU A 23 8.51 -22.54 63.02
C GLU A 23 8.96 -22.92 61.59
N PRO A 24 8.35 -22.34 60.53
CA PRO A 24 8.85 -22.56 59.19
C PRO A 24 10.31 -22.13 59.16
N SER A 25 11.22 -23.11 59.04
CA SER A 25 12.65 -22.86 59.03
C SER A 25 12.96 -21.91 57.90
N VAL A 26 13.47 -20.71 58.22
CA VAL A 26 13.93 -19.76 57.20
C VAL A 26 14.91 -20.50 56.29
N PRO A 27 14.64 -20.58 54.97
CA PRO A 27 15.51 -21.29 54.05
C PRO A 27 16.94 -20.76 54.17
N SER A 28 17.92 -21.66 54.27
CA SER A 28 19.32 -21.23 54.32
C SER A 28 19.73 -20.63 52.97
N ALA A 29 20.74 -19.75 52.97
CA ALA A 29 21.25 -19.16 51.73
C ALA A 29 21.62 -20.22 50.68
N ALA A 30 22.14 -21.38 51.10
CA ALA A 30 22.46 -22.51 50.23
C ALA A 30 21.20 -23.14 49.60
N GLN A 31 20.11 -23.28 50.36
CA GLN A 31 18.83 -23.78 49.83
C GLN A 31 18.23 -22.82 48.80
N ILE A 32 18.24 -21.51 49.09
CA ILE A 32 17.75 -20.49 48.17
C ILE A 32 18.55 -20.51 46.86
N VAL A 33 19.88 -20.63 46.93
CA VAL A 33 20.75 -20.74 45.74
C VAL A 33 20.46 -22.03 44.96
N GLN A 34 20.21 -23.16 45.64
CA GLN A 34 19.87 -24.42 44.97
C GLN A 34 18.54 -24.31 44.22
N ASP A 35 17.53 -23.72 44.84
CA ASP A 35 16.24 -23.46 44.21
C ASP A 35 16.37 -22.46 43.04
N ALA A 36 17.16 -21.40 43.20
CA ALA A 36 17.44 -20.45 42.14
C ALA A 36 18.14 -21.10 40.93
N ASN A 37 19.08 -22.03 41.16
CA ASN A 37 19.72 -22.80 40.09
C ASN A 37 18.73 -23.71 39.37
N ARG A 38 17.83 -24.37 40.10
CA ARG A 38 16.75 -25.19 39.52
C ARG A 38 15.83 -24.35 38.64
N LEU A 39 15.34 -23.22 39.15
CA LEU A 39 14.50 -22.28 38.39
C LEU A 39 15.21 -21.78 37.13
N LEU A 40 16.51 -21.51 37.22
CA LEU A 40 17.31 -21.09 36.07
C LEU A 40 17.39 -22.19 35.01
N ALA A 41 17.61 -23.45 35.42
CA ALA A 41 17.66 -24.60 34.52
C ALA A 41 16.30 -24.92 33.88
N GLU A 42 15.20 -24.66 34.58
CA GLU A 42 13.82 -24.79 34.08
C GLU A 42 13.43 -23.66 33.10
N GLY A 43 14.28 -22.64 32.92
CA GLY A 43 13.98 -21.47 32.09
C GLY A 43 13.07 -20.43 32.77
N SER A 44 12.78 -20.59 34.07
CA SER A 44 12.00 -19.65 34.87
C SER A 44 12.84 -18.44 35.29
N TYR A 45 13.36 -17.68 34.30
CA TYR A 45 14.36 -16.63 34.50
C TYR A 45 13.94 -15.53 35.47
N SER A 46 12.67 -15.10 35.43
CA SER A 46 12.17 -14.05 36.34
C SER A 46 12.13 -14.53 37.80
N ALA A 47 11.71 -15.77 38.03
CA ALA A 47 11.71 -16.37 39.37
C ALA A 47 13.14 -16.62 39.86
N ALA A 48 14.00 -17.15 38.98
CA ALA A 48 15.42 -17.35 39.29
C ALA A 48 16.11 -16.04 39.69
N ALA A 49 15.89 -14.95 38.94
CA ALA A 49 16.48 -13.65 39.25
C ALA A 49 16.06 -13.10 40.62
N ARG A 50 14.80 -13.31 41.03
CA ARG A 50 14.30 -12.95 42.37
C ARG A 50 14.97 -13.78 43.46
N ALA A 51 15.01 -15.11 43.30
CA ALA A 51 15.64 -16.00 44.27
C ALA A 51 17.16 -15.72 44.42
N TYR A 52 17.86 -15.42 43.33
CA TYR A 52 19.24 -14.93 43.43
C TYR A 52 19.35 -13.57 44.12
N GLY A 53 18.35 -12.70 43.97
CA GLY A 53 18.27 -11.45 44.74
C GLY A 53 18.21 -11.69 46.24
N GLU A 54 17.33 -12.59 46.68
CA GLU A 54 17.24 -13.02 48.09
C GLU A 54 18.55 -13.65 48.57
N ALA A 55 19.18 -14.50 47.76
CA ALA A 55 20.49 -15.07 48.09
C ALA A 55 21.60 -14.01 48.22
N ILE A 56 21.57 -12.95 47.40
CA ILE A 56 22.52 -11.84 47.44
C ILE A 56 22.30 -10.98 48.70
N GLU A 57 21.06 -10.81 49.17
CA GLU A 57 20.80 -10.09 50.42
C GLU A 57 21.40 -10.82 51.63
N LEU A 58 21.44 -12.16 51.59
CA LEU A 58 22.02 -12.99 52.65
C LEU A 58 23.56 -13.07 52.57
N ASP A 59 24.13 -13.11 51.36
CA ASP A 59 25.57 -13.04 51.13
C ASP A 59 25.91 -12.10 49.96
N PRO A 60 26.15 -10.80 50.25
CA PRO A 60 26.49 -9.81 49.24
C PRO A 60 27.88 -10.00 48.63
N THR A 61 28.72 -10.89 49.16
CA THR A 61 30.09 -11.11 48.70
C THR A 61 30.20 -12.29 47.72
N ALA A 62 29.15 -13.08 47.58
CA ALA A 62 29.07 -14.19 46.65
C ALA A 62 28.87 -13.71 45.20
N HIS A 63 29.96 -13.33 44.52
CA HIS A 63 29.95 -12.91 43.11
C HIS A 63 29.32 -13.95 42.16
N ALA A 64 29.33 -15.24 42.50
CA ALA A 64 28.66 -16.30 41.74
C ALA A 64 27.13 -16.08 41.64
N ASN A 65 26.50 -15.56 42.70
CA ASN A 65 25.06 -15.28 42.71
C ASN A 65 24.72 -14.11 41.78
N TYR A 66 25.54 -13.05 41.79
CA TYR A 66 25.42 -11.96 40.83
C TYR A 66 25.60 -12.46 39.39
N TYR A 67 26.54 -13.38 39.14
CA TYR A 67 26.76 -13.91 37.78
C TYR A 67 25.55 -14.69 37.27
N LYS A 68 24.97 -15.53 38.13
CA LYS A 68 23.76 -16.31 37.80
C LYS A 68 22.53 -15.43 37.63
N ARG A 69 22.39 -14.38 38.45
CA ARG A 69 21.32 -13.37 38.29
C ARG A 69 21.47 -12.57 37.00
N ALA A 70 22.68 -12.11 36.68
CA ALA A 70 22.99 -11.47 35.41
C ALA A 70 22.64 -12.38 34.22
N THR A 71 22.96 -13.67 34.31
CA THR A 71 22.59 -14.65 33.28
C THR A 71 21.07 -14.75 33.11
N ALA A 72 20.31 -14.79 34.22
CA ALA A 72 18.85 -14.75 34.18
C ALA A 72 18.33 -13.45 33.54
N TYR A 73 18.93 -12.30 33.85
CA TYR A 73 18.61 -11.02 33.23
C TYR A 73 18.88 -11.01 31.72
N LEU A 74 19.99 -11.59 31.27
CA LEU A 74 20.30 -11.72 29.84
C LEU A 74 19.27 -12.57 29.10
N SER A 75 18.84 -13.68 29.69
CA SER A 75 17.77 -14.51 29.11
C SER A 75 16.43 -13.79 29.03
N MET A 76 16.22 -12.74 29.83
CA MET A 76 15.04 -11.87 29.77
C MET A 76 15.23 -10.62 28.91
N GLY A 77 16.41 -10.42 28.30
CA GLY A 77 16.74 -9.18 27.57
C GLY A 77 16.94 -7.95 28.47
N ARG A 78 17.05 -8.11 29.79
CA ARG A 78 17.27 -7.03 30.76
C ARG A 78 18.75 -6.66 30.85
N HIS A 79 19.29 -6.10 29.76
CA HIS A 79 20.72 -5.83 29.60
C HIS A 79 21.30 -4.88 30.65
N ASN A 80 20.61 -3.78 30.99
CA ASN A 80 21.08 -2.84 32.01
C ASN A 80 21.24 -3.49 33.38
N ALA A 81 20.25 -4.27 33.82
CA ALA A 81 20.32 -5.00 35.09
C ALA A 81 21.45 -6.05 35.11
N ALA A 82 21.72 -6.70 33.97
CA ALA A 82 22.86 -7.61 33.86
C ALA A 82 24.21 -6.86 33.93
N LEU A 83 24.33 -5.69 33.28
CA LEU A 83 25.53 -4.85 33.34
C LEU A 83 25.84 -4.40 34.77
N ASP A 84 24.82 -4.00 35.53
CA ASP A 84 24.95 -3.62 36.95
C ASP A 84 25.51 -4.79 37.78
N ASP A 85 24.96 -6.00 37.59
CA ASP A 85 25.44 -7.20 38.28
C ASP A 85 26.89 -7.55 37.91
N PHE A 86 27.29 -7.41 36.64
CA PHE A 86 28.68 -7.62 36.24
C PHE A 86 29.62 -6.55 36.80
N GLU A 87 29.16 -5.31 36.95
CA GLU A 87 29.95 -4.28 37.63
C GLU A 87 30.15 -4.63 39.11
N GLN A 88 29.12 -5.13 39.79
CA GLN A 88 29.26 -5.61 41.18
C GLN A 88 30.22 -6.78 41.29
N ILE A 89 30.20 -7.73 40.34
CA ILE A 89 31.17 -8.82 40.30
C ILE A 89 32.61 -8.29 40.23
N LEU A 90 32.87 -7.29 39.39
CA LEU A 90 34.21 -6.70 39.25
C LEU A 90 34.62 -5.86 40.47
N LYS A 91 33.66 -5.31 41.23
CA LYS A 91 33.93 -4.65 42.53
C LYS A 91 34.31 -5.67 43.61
N ILE A 92 33.63 -6.81 43.66
CA ILE A 92 33.87 -7.88 44.64
C ILE A 92 35.14 -8.67 44.30
N ASN A 93 35.30 -9.04 43.03
CA ASN A 93 36.40 -9.83 42.51
C ASN A 93 36.93 -9.19 41.20
N PRO A 94 37.88 -8.24 41.29
CA PRO A 94 38.50 -7.61 40.13
C PRO A 94 39.20 -8.59 39.18
N GLY A 95 39.59 -9.77 39.66
CA GLY A 95 40.21 -10.82 38.86
C GLY A 95 39.22 -11.67 38.05
N PHE A 96 37.92 -11.45 38.17
CA PHE A 96 36.91 -12.23 37.47
C PHE A 96 36.77 -11.79 36.01
N VAL A 97 37.74 -12.17 35.18
CA VAL A 97 37.87 -11.70 33.79
C VAL A 97 36.65 -12.03 32.93
N GLN A 98 35.92 -13.11 33.23
CA GLN A 98 34.72 -13.50 32.47
C GLN A 98 33.62 -12.43 32.52
N ALA A 99 33.56 -11.59 33.56
CA ALA A 99 32.62 -10.46 33.59
C ALA A 99 32.92 -9.43 32.50
N HIS A 100 34.20 -9.16 32.20
CA HIS A 100 34.59 -8.27 31.10
C HIS A 100 34.08 -8.78 29.74
N TYR A 101 34.23 -10.08 29.46
CA TYR A 101 33.71 -10.67 28.22
C TYR A 101 32.19 -10.55 28.08
N GLN A 102 31.44 -10.82 29.17
CA GLN A 102 29.97 -10.69 29.14
C GLN A 102 29.53 -9.22 28.98
N ARG A 103 30.15 -8.28 29.70
CA ARG A 103 29.89 -6.84 29.55
C ARG A 103 30.17 -6.37 28.12
N ALA A 104 31.30 -6.79 27.54
CA ALA A 104 31.65 -6.46 26.15
C ALA A 104 30.58 -6.91 25.14
N LYS A 105 30.07 -8.15 25.28
CA LYS A 105 29.00 -8.68 24.41
C LYS A 105 27.72 -7.86 24.50
N ILE A 106 27.33 -7.46 25.71
CA ILE A 106 26.13 -6.66 25.92
C ILE A 106 26.31 -5.27 25.31
N LEU A 107 27.41 -4.59 25.65
CA LEU A 107 27.75 -3.26 25.14
C LEU A 107 27.83 -3.24 23.61
N ALA A 108 28.41 -4.28 23.00
CA ALA A 108 28.44 -4.42 21.55
C ALA A 108 27.03 -4.46 20.94
N LYS A 109 26.12 -5.25 21.52
CA LYS A 109 24.73 -5.35 21.05
C LYS A 109 23.96 -4.04 21.20
N GLU A 110 24.22 -3.28 22.26
CA GLU A 110 23.66 -1.94 22.48
C GLU A 110 24.30 -0.86 21.59
N GLY A 111 25.38 -1.18 20.89
CA GLY A 111 26.12 -0.25 20.03
C GLY A 111 27.09 0.68 20.78
N ASP A 112 27.38 0.40 22.06
CA ASP A 112 28.39 1.10 22.86
C ASP A 112 29.80 0.57 22.51
N PHE A 113 30.19 0.68 21.24
CA PHE A 113 31.37 0.00 20.68
C PHE A 113 32.67 0.37 21.40
N THR A 114 32.87 1.64 21.77
CA THR A 114 34.09 2.07 22.48
C THR A 114 34.24 1.37 23.84
N LYS A 115 33.16 1.30 24.62
CA LYS A 115 33.17 0.59 25.91
C LYS A 115 33.32 -0.92 25.71
N ALA A 116 32.63 -1.47 24.70
CA ALA A 116 32.73 -2.89 24.37
C ALA A 116 34.18 -3.31 24.03
N GLN A 117 34.90 -2.51 23.23
CA GLN A 117 36.31 -2.75 22.95
C GLN A 117 37.19 -2.67 24.19
N TYR A 118 36.94 -1.71 25.09
CA TYR A 118 37.70 -1.55 26.33
C TYR A 118 37.59 -2.81 27.20
N GLU A 119 36.37 -3.27 27.44
CA GLU A 119 36.08 -4.49 28.21
C GLU A 119 36.70 -5.74 27.54
N LEU A 120 36.55 -5.87 26.22
CA LEU A 120 37.04 -7.04 25.50
C LEU A 120 38.56 -7.11 25.44
N LYS A 121 39.24 -5.96 25.32
CA LYS A 121 40.71 -5.86 25.41
C LYS A 121 41.20 -6.23 26.81
N ALA A 122 40.45 -5.88 27.87
CA ALA A 122 40.79 -6.32 29.23
C ALA A 122 40.70 -7.85 29.36
N TYR A 123 39.71 -8.48 28.71
CA TYR A 123 39.58 -9.94 28.67
C TYR A 123 40.74 -10.62 27.93
N ILE A 124 41.00 -10.23 26.68
CA ILE A 124 42.00 -10.87 25.79
C ILE A 124 43.42 -10.78 26.35
N ARG A 125 43.75 -9.74 27.12
CA ARG A 125 45.06 -9.59 27.78
C ARG A 125 45.38 -10.73 28.76
N THR A 126 44.37 -11.38 29.31
CA THR A 126 44.54 -12.43 30.32
C THR A 126 44.44 -13.84 29.73
N LYS A 127 43.71 -13.98 28.62
CA LYS A 127 43.36 -15.26 28.01
C LYS A 127 43.28 -15.09 26.51
N SER A 128 44.03 -15.91 25.77
CA SER A 128 43.83 -16.05 24.32
C SER A 128 42.52 -16.81 24.07
N ASP A 129 41.66 -16.21 23.26
CA ASP A 129 40.32 -16.70 22.98
C ASP A 129 39.92 -16.19 21.59
N SER A 130 39.89 -17.11 20.62
CA SER A 130 39.64 -16.78 19.21
C SER A 130 38.27 -16.15 18.99
N GLU A 131 37.25 -16.56 19.75
CA GLU A 131 35.90 -15.97 19.64
C GLU A 131 35.88 -14.52 20.13
N ALA A 132 36.63 -14.24 21.21
CA ALA A 132 36.77 -12.88 21.71
C ALA A 132 37.56 -11.98 20.74
N GLU A 133 38.60 -12.51 20.10
CA GLU A 133 39.36 -11.79 19.07
C GLU A 133 38.51 -11.49 17.83
N GLU A 134 37.70 -12.44 17.38
CA GLU A 134 36.74 -12.23 16.28
C GLU A 134 35.68 -11.18 16.66
N LEU A 135 35.11 -11.27 17.86
CA LEU A 135 34.16 -10.27 18.35
C LEU A 135 34.81 -8.87 18.42
N LEU A 136 36.08 -8.76 18.82
CA LEU A 136 36.80 -7.49 18.83
C LEU A 136 36.94 -6.91 17.43
N HIS A 137 37.22 -7.76 16.44
CA HIS A 137 37.26 -7.33 15.04
C HIS A 137 35.90 -6.80 14.57
N LEU A 138 34.81 -7.52 14.84
CA LEU A 138 33.45 -7.09 14.48
C LEU A 138 33.07 -5.76 15.14
N ILE A 139 33.37 -5.58 16.43
CA ILE A 139 33.13 -4.32 17.14
C ILE A 139 33.93 -3.17 16.51
N THR A 140 35.18 -3.43 16.11
CA THR A 140 36.03 -2.41 15.46
C THR A 140 35.44 -1.99 14.10
N VAL A 141 34.95 -2.96 13.32
CA VAL A 141 34.24 -2.69 12.06
C VAL A 141 32.94 -1.91 12.31
N GLY A 142 32.17 -2.29 13.33
CA GLY A 142 30.94 -1.58 13.73
C GLY A 142 31.19 -0.12 14.12
N GLU A 143 32.23 0.15 14.92
CA GLU A 143 32.61 1.51 15.32
C GLU A 143 33.08 2.35 14.12
N ALA A 144 33.86 1.76 13.22
CA ALA A 144 34.30 2.44 12.01
C ALA A 144 33.10 2.77 11.11
N ALA A 145 32.17 1.84 10.92
CA ALA A 145 30.95 2.05 10.16
C ALA A 145 30.07 3.14 10.77
N GLU A 146 29.90 3.16 12.10
CA GLU A 146 29.19 4.25 12.78
C GLU A 146 29.82 5.62 12.49
N LYS A 147 31.15 5.75 12.61
CA LYS A 147 31.86 7.00 12.33
C LYS A 147 31.65 7.43 10.88
N SER A 148 31.71 6.50 9.93
CA SER A 148 31.43 6.77 8.52
C SER A 148 29.97 7.20 8.29
N ALA A 149 29.01 6.59 8.99
CA ALA A 149 27.60 6.97 8.90
C ALA A 149 27.35 8.40 9.41
N LEU A 150 27.94 8.76 10.55
CA LEU A 150 27.84 10.13 11.10
C LEU A 150 28.46 11.17 10.17
N GLN A 151 29.66 10.90 9.64
CA GLN A 151 30.29 11.79 8.66
C GLN A 151 29.50 11.91 7.35
N ALA A 152 28.84 10.83 6.93
CA ALA A 152 27.97 10.85 5.76
C ALA A 152 26.71 11.68 6.02
N PHE A 153 26.11 11.56 7.21
CA PHE A 153 24.98 12.36 7.65
C PHE A 153 25.31 13.87 7.66
N GLU A 154 26.43 14.26 8.26
CA GLU A 154 26.89 15.67 8.28
C GLU A 154 27.11 16.24 6.87
N LYS A 155 27.53 15.39 5.92
CA LYS A 155 27.79 15.78 4.52
C LYS A 155 26.57 15.64 3.61
N GLY A 156 25.41 15.26 4.14
CA GLY A 156 24.19 15.05 3.34
C GLY A 156 24.27 13.86 2.37
N ARG A 157 25.17 12.90 2.59
CA ARG A 157 25.32 11.70 1.76
C ARG A 157 24.43 10.59 2.29
N TRP A 158 23.13 10.72 2.07
CA TRP A 158 22.10 9.92 2.75
C TRP A 158 22.19 8.42 2.46
N GLN A 159 22.44 8.01 1.21
CA GLN A 159 22.61 6.59 0.87
C GLN A 159 23.79 5.97 1.62
N VAL A 160 24.94 6.65 1.62
CA VAL A 160 26.15 6.21 2.33
C VAL A 160 25.91 6.16 3.84
N CYS A 161 25.12 7.09 4.39
CA CYS A 161 24.70 7.03 5.79
C CYS A 161 23.85 5.78 6.08
N VAL A 162 22.86 5.47 5.24
CA VAL A 162 22.01 4.27 5.39
C VAL A 162 22.85 2.99 5.31
N ASP A 163 23.76 2.90 4.35
CA ASP A 163 24.61 1.72 4.15
C ASP A 163 25.50 1.47 5.39
N HIS A 164 26.19 2.51 5.87
CA HIS A 164 27.08 2.38 7.02
C HIS A 164 26.35 2.21 8.35
N SER A 165 25.20 2.88 8.55
CA SER A 165 24.38 2.65 9.75
C SER A 165 23.77 1.25 9.75
N THR A 166 23.41 0.70 8.59
CA THR A 166 23.01 -0.71 8.44
C THR A 166 24.15 -1.64 8.85
N LYS A 167 25.38 -1.39 8.38
CA LYS A 167 26.54 -2.18 8.76
C LYS A 167 26.83 -2.12 10.26
N ALA A 168 26.70 -0.96 10.88
CA ALA A 168 26.87 -0.81 12.33
C ALA A 168 25.78 -1.56 13.11
N LEU A 169 24.53 -1.55 12.63
CA LEU A 169 23.40 -2.26 13.24
C LEU A 169 23.49 -3.80 13.13
N GLU A 170 24.32 -4.35 12.25
CA GLU A 170 24.63 -5.79 12.26
C GLU A 170 25.36 -6.20 13.56
N VAL A 171 26.18 -5.30 14.11
CA VAL A 171 26.94 -5.53 15.35
C VAL A 171 26.18 -5.04 16.57
N GLY A 172 25.54 -3.86 16.46
CA GLY A 172 24.76 -3.22 17.53
C GLY A 172 23.26 -3.16 17.23
N PRO A 173 22.55 -4.30 17.14
CA PRO A 173 21.15 -4.33 16.71
C PRO A 173 20.18 -3.64 17.69
N ASN A 174 20.55 -3.47 18.96
CA ASN A 174 19.70 -2.78 19.94
C ASN A 174 20.01 -1.30 20.04
N SER A 175 20.98 -0.80 19.27
CA SER A 175 21.37 0.60 19.35
C SER A 175 20.25 1.52 18.85
N GLU A 176 19.57 2.16 19.80
CA GLU A 176 18.56 3.17 19.53
C GLU A 176 19.14 4.33 18.72
N ARG A 177 20.37 4.76 19.06
CA ARG A 177 21.07 5.87 18.42
C ARG A 177 21.38 5.59 16.95
N LEU A 178 21.95 4.43 16.63
CA LEU A 178 22.22 4.04 15.24
C LEU A 178 20.93 3.92 14.44
N ARG A 179 19.87 3.40 15.07
CA ARG A 179 18.57 3.24 14.43
C ARG A 179 17.91 4.59 14.16
N ARG A 180 17.99 5.55 15.08
CA ARG A 180 17.54 6.94 14.86
C ARG A 180 18.36 7.64 13.77
N LEU A 181 19.67 7.46 13.74
CA LEU A 181 20.53 7.97 12.66
C LEU A 181 20.05 7.44 11.29
N ARG A 182 19.80 6.13 11.20
CA ARG A 182 19.31 5.52 9.96
C ARG A 182 17.92 5.99 9.58
N VAL A 183 17.00 6.17 10.54
CA VAL A 183 15.68 6.79 10.30
C VAL A 183 15.83 8.17 9.68
N ASN A 184 16.72 9.01 10.21
CA ASN A 184 16.93 10.36 9.68
C ASN A 184 17.47 10.30 8.24
N CYS A 185 18.49 9.46 7.99
CA CYS A 185 19.07 9.30 6.66
C CYS A 185 18.08 8.71 5.64
N ALA A 186 17.32 7.69 6.03
CA ALA A 186 16.30 7.07 5.20
C ALA A 186 15.11 8.01 4.93
N THR A 187 14.78 8.88 5.90
CA THR A 187 13.76 9.92 5.70
C THR A 187 14.18 10.88 4.59
N GLU A 188 15.44 11.34 4.58
CA GLU A 188 15.94 12.22 3.52
C GLU A 188 15.98 11.54 2.13
N LEU A 189 16.10 10.22 2.08
CA LEU A 189 15.98 9.45 0.83
C LEU A 189 14.53 9.19 0.39
N GLY A 190 13.56 9.44 1.26
CA GLY A 190 12.16 9.04 1.03
C GLY A 190 11.92 7.53 1.19
N ASP A 191 12.83 6.77 1.80
CA ASP A 191 12.67 5.33 2.01
C ASP A 191 11.74 5.02 3.19
N VAL A 192 10.43 5.06 2.91
CA VAL A 192 9.37 4.82 3.88
C VAL A 192 9.45 3.43 4.51
N ASN A 193 9.90 2.41 3.76
CA ASN A 193 9.93 1.04 4.25
C ASN A 193 11.01 0.86 5.32
N MET A 194 12.21 1.39 5.07
CA MET A 194 13.30 1.41 6.05
C MET A 194 12.89 2.20 7.30
N VAL A 195 12.33 3.40 7.11
CA VAL A 195 11.84 4.24 8.22
C VAL A 195 10.80 3.50 9.04
N TYR A 196 9.80 2.88 8.42
CA TYR A 196 8.76 2.13 9.13
C TYR A 196 9.34 0.97 9.94
N GLY A 197 10.27 0.21 9.35
CA GLY A 197 10.92 -0.93 10.02
C GLY A 197 11.71 -0.49 11.26
N ASP A 198 12.47 0.60 11.14
CA ASP A 198 13.27 1.13 12.24
C ASP A 198 12.41 1.78 13.32
N LEU A 199 11.40 2.57 12.96
CA LEU A 199 10.45 3.13 13.92
C LEU A 199 9.71 2.02 14.68
N SER A 200 9.36 0.92 14.02
CA SER A 200 8.72 -0.23 14.68
C SER A 200 9.64 -0.88 15.72
N ARG A 201 10.95 -0.92 15.45
CA ARG A 201 11.95 -1.39 16.43
C ARG A 201 12.15 -0.39 17.55
N LEU A 202 12.27 0.90 17.24
CA LEU A 202 12.36 1.95 18.26
C LEU A 202 11.15 1.93 19.21
N ALA A 203 9.92 1.79 18.67
CA ALA A 203 8.70 1.70 19.49
C ALA A 203 8.65 0.43 20.37
N SER A 204 9.38 -0.63 20.01
CA SER A 204 9.52 -1.82 20.86
C SER A 204 10.61 -1.68 21.93
N LEU A 205 11.66 -0.90 21.65
CA LEU A 205 12.75 -0.62 22.59
C LEU A 205 12.36 0.44 23.63
N ASP A 206 11.59 1.45 23.20
CA ASP A 206 11.02 2.48 24.06
C ASP A 206 9.50 2.58 23.87
N PRO A 207 8.73 1.70 24.55
CA PRO A 207 7.28 1.71 24.47
C PRO A 207 6.63 2.90 25.18
N SER A 208 7.40 3.68 25.96
CA SER A 208 6.85 4.74 26.82
C SER A 208 6.37 5.98 26.04
N THR A 209 6.73 6.07 24.76
CA THR A 209 6.42 7.24 23.93
C THR A 209 5.11 7.08 23.15
N THR A 210 4.30 8.13 23.13
CA THR A 210 3.07 8.17 22.33
C THR A 210 3.32 8.59 20.87
N TYR A 211 4.43 9.28 20.60
CA TYR A 211 4.73 9.82 19.27
C TYR A 211 5.08 8.73 18.24
N LEU A 212 5.93 7.75 18.58
CA LEU A 212 6.34 6.72 17.62
C LEU A 212 5.15 5.87 17.13
N PRO A 213 4.22 5.39 18.00
CA PRO A 213 3.02 4.70 17.55
C PRO A 213 2.11 5.58 16.67
N LEU A 214 2.01 6.89 16.95
CA LEU A 214 1.26 7.83 16.09
C LEU A 214 1.89 7.94 14.71
N GLN A 215 3.21 8.10 14.64
CA GLN A 215 3.94 8.16 13.37
C GLN A 215 3.77 6.87 12.57
N LEU A 216 3.95 5.71 13.20
CA LEU A 216 3.74 4.40 12.59
C LEU A 216 2.30 4.21 12.09
N SER A 217 1.30 4.64 12.86
CA SER A 217 -0.10 4.58 12.44
C SER A 217 -0.37 5.40 11.18
N ASN A 218 0.17 6.62 11.10
CA ASN A 218 -0.04 7.50 9.95
C ASN A 218 0.65 6.95 8.70
N ILE A 219 1.91 6.47 8.82
CA ILE A 219 2.61 5.82 7.71
C ILE A 219 1.85 4.56 7.26
N ALA A 220 1.42 3.72 8.21
CA ALA A 220 0.67 2.51 7.92
C ALA A 220 -0.64 2.82 7.17
N TYR A 221 -1.42 3.80 7.65
CA TYR A 221 -2.71 4.11 7.08
C TYR A 221 -2.60 4.83 5.74
N PHE A 222 -1.93 5.99 5.71
CA PHE A 222 -1.93 6.86 4.54
C PHE A 222 -1.00 6.34 3.45
N ILE A 223 0.24 5.99 3.79
CA ILE A 223 1.22 5.64 2.76
C ILE A 223 1.09 4.18 2.33
N ARG A 224 0.88 3.27 3.29
CA ARG A 224 0.96 1.83 3.03
C ARG A 224 -0.38 1.11 2.93
N ALA A 225 -1.50 1.80 3.14
CA ALA A 225 -2.85 1.22 3.19
C ALA A 225 -2.94 -0.07 4.05
N SER A 226 -2.21 -0.09 5.17
CA SER A 226 -1.99 -1.28 6.01
C SER A 226 -2.96 -1.34 7.18
N SER A 227 -3.52 -2.53 7.42
CA SER A 227 -4.40 -2.81 8.57
C SER A 227 -3.70 -2.65 9.94
N GLN A 228 -2.37 -2.59 9.95
CA GLN A 228 -1.58 -2.38 11.16
C GLN A 228 -1.75 -0.98 11.77
N ALA A 229 -2.31 -0.01 11.03
CA ALA A 229 -2.53 1.35 11.55
C ALA A 229 -3.27 1.35 12.89
N THR A 230 -4.37 0.60 12.99
CA THR A 230 -5.16 0.52 14.22
C THR A 230 -4.43 -0.18 15.37
N ALA A 231 -3.50 -1.09 15.08
CA ALA A 231 -2.69 -1.75 16.11
C ALA A 231 -1.75 -0.76 16.79
N HIS A 232 -1.10 0.12 16.02
CA HIS A 232 -0.24 1.17 16.57
C HIS A 232 -1.01 2.19 17.41
N ILE A 233 -2.23 2.53 17.01
CA ILE A 233 -3.10 3.41 17.82
C ILE A 233 -3.49 2.74 19.14
N LYS A 234 -3.77 1.43 19.13
CA LYS A 234 -4.03 0.68 20.36
C LYS A 234 -2.82 0.67 21.28
N GLN A 235 -1.61 0.53 20.72
CA GLN A 235 -0.37 0.66 21.48
C GLN A 235 -0.27 2.07 22.11
N CYS A 236 -0.51 3.13 21.33
CA CYS A 236 -0.54 4.52 21.82
C CYS A 236 -1.47 4.69 23.04
N LEU A 237 -2.71 4.22 22.92
CA LEU A 237 -3.73 4.32 23.96
C LEU A 237 -3.51 3.36 25.14
N HIS A 238 -2.74 2.29 24.96
CA HIS A 238 -2.37 1.41 26.06
C HIS A 238 -1.42 2.10 27.04
N PHE A 239 -0.44 2.85 26.52
CA PHE A 239 0.52 3.60 27.34
C PHE A 239 -0.04 4.91 27.89
N ASP A 240 -0.85 5.62 27.09
CA ASP A 240 -1.54 6.83 27.53
C ASP A 240 -3.01 6.79 27.09
N PRO A 241 -3.90 6.21 27.93
CA PRO A 241 -5.33 6.15 27.67
C PRO A 241 -6.01 7.53 27.55
N ASP A 242 -5.36 8.60 28.04
CA ASP A 242 -5.90 9.96 28.04
C ASP A 242 -5.30 10.89 27.00
N SER A 243 -4.36 10.37 26.20
CA SER A 243 -3.72 11.08 25.11
C SER A 243 -4.72 11.66 24.12
N LYS A 244 -4.85 12.99 24.11
CA LYS A 244 -5.68 13.70 23.12
C LYS A 244 -5.21 13.41 21.68
N PRO A 245 -3.89 13.40 21.36
CA PRO A 245 -3.39 13.03 20.03
C PRO A 245 -3.78 11.60 19.62
N CYS A 246 -3.57 10.58 20.49
CA CYS A 246 -3.97 9.20 20.16
C CYS A 246 -5.49 9.09 19.91
N LYS A 247 -6.32 9.70 20.77
CA LYS A 247 -7.79 9.70 20.61
C LYS A 247 -8.23 10.40 19.31
N ALA A 248 -7.58 11.51 18.95
CA ALA A 248 -7.90 12.25 17.72
C ALA A 248 -7.59 11.43 16.47
N VAL A 249 -6.38 10.88 16.35
CA VAL A 249 -5.97 10.04 15.21
C VAL A 249 -6.84 8.78 15.12
N HIS A 250 -7.15 8.14 16.26
CA HIS A 250 -8.06 7.00 16.33
C HIS A 250 -9.44 7.32 15.73
N LYS A 251 -10.04 8.44 16.15
CA LYS A 251 -11.37 8.86 15.67
C LYS A 251 -11.36 9.12 14.17
N THR A 252 -10.33 9.82 13.68
CA THR A 252 -10.17 10.13 12.26
C THR A 252 -10.06 8.86 11.42
N ILE A 253 -9.08 7.98 11.71
CA ILE A 253 -8.86 6.75 10.94
C ILE A 253 -10.10 5.85 10.99
N ARG A 254 -10.69 5.64 12.17
CA ARG A 254 -11.89 4.80 12.30
C ARG A 254 -13.08 5.35 11.50
N SER A 255 -13.25 6.67 11.48
CA SER A 255 -14.32 7.31 10.69
C SER A 255 -14.11 7.11 9.19
N LEU A 256 -12.87 7.25 8.71
CA LEU A 256 -12.54 7.06 7.30
C LEU A 256 -12.72 5.58 6.90
N GLU A 257 -12.19 4.64 7.69
CA GLU A 257 -12.33 3.20 7.44
C GLU A 257 -13.79 2.74 7.36
N LYS A 258 -14.65 3.27 8.24
CA LYS A 258 -16.09 2.99 8.20
C LYS A 258 -16.69 3.38 6.85
N ASP A 259 -16.30 4.54 6.31
CA ASP A 259 -16.84 5.05 5.06
C ASP A 259 -16.28 4.32 3.85
N VAL A 260 -14.99 3.95 3.89
CA VAL A 260 -14.37 3.09 2.89
C VAL A 260 -15.10 1.75 2.80
N ALA A 261 -15.39 1.12 3.94
CA ALA A 261 -16.16 -0.12 3.98
C ALA A 261 -17.57 0.08 3.39
N ARG A 262 -18.25 1.18 3.70
CA ARG A 262 -19.57 1.50 3.11
C ARG A 262 -19.48 1.67 1.59
N VAL A 263 -18.48 2.39 1.08
CA VAL A 263 -18.27 2.62 -0.36
C VAL A 263 -18.02 1.29 -1.08
N ARG A 264 -17.13 0.44 -0.54
CA ARG A 264 -16.87 -0.90 -1.10
C ARG A 264 -18.14 -1.73 -1.18
N ASN A 265 -18.93 -1.79 -0.11
CA ASN A 265 -20.21 -2.51 -0.09
C ASN A 265 -21.21 -1.97 -1.13
N PHE A 266 -21.27 -0.65 -1.32
CA PHE A 266 -22.15 -0.06 -2.35
C PHE A 266 -21.67 -0.38 -3.77
N ILE A 267 -20.36 -0.41 -4.03
CA ILE A 267 -19.82 -0.79 -5.33
C ILE A 267 -20.10 -2.28 -5.60
N GLU A 268 -19.87 -3.16 -4.61
CA GLU A 268 -20.11 -4.60 -4.73
C GLU A 268 -21.59 -4.92 -4.96
N SER A 269 -22.50 -4.15 -4.36
CA SER A 269 -23.95 -4.30 -4.55
C SER A 269 -24.51 -3.57 -5.78
N GLY A 270 -23.66 -3.01 -6.65
CA GLY A 270 -24.08 -2.29 -7.86
C GLY A 270 -24.72 -0.90 -7.60
N SER A 271 -24.68 -0.44 -6.36
CA SER A 271 -25.24 0.83 -5.87
C SER A 271 -24.25 1.99 -6.06
N TYR A 272 -23.80 2.21 -7.29
CA TYR A 272 -22.68 3.12 -7.60
C TYR A 272 -22.97 4.59 -7.25
N ARG A 273 -24.19 5.06 -7.45
CA ARG A 273 -24.57 6.44 -7.10
C ARG A 273 -24.56 6.68 -5.58
N GLN A 274 -24.92 5.68 -4.78
CA GLN A 274 -24.81 5.77 -3.32
C GLN A 274 -23.35 5.79 -2.88
N ALA A 275 -22.47 5.03 -3.54
CA ALA A 275 -21.03 5.07 -3.31
C ALA A 275 -20.47 6.48 -3.58
N ILE A 276 -20.79 7.07 -4.76
CA ILE A 276 -20.40 8.44 -5.13
C ILE A 276 -20.87 9.45 -4.08
N LYS A 277 -22.10 9.31 -3.56
CA LYS A 277 -22.64 10.22 -2.53
C LYS A 277 -21.84 10.19 -1.21
N ILE A 278 -21.18 9.08 -0.86
CA ILE A 278 -20.32 9.00 0.33
C ILE A 278 -18.93 9.57 0.04
N LEU A 279 -18.42 9.32 -1.16
CA LEU A 279 -17.13 9.82 -1.62
C LEU A 279 -17.12 11.35 -1.73
N ASP A 280 -18.24 11.90 -2.18
CA ASP A 280 -18.38 13.29 -2.59
C ASP A 280 -19.12 14.19 -1.58
N GLY A 281 -18.99 15.51 -1.76
CA GLY A 281 -19.60 16.57 -0.96
C GLY A 281 -18.62 17.25 0.01
N ASP A 282 -19.02 18.37 0.62
CA ASP A 282 -18.14 19.18 1.48
C ASP A 282 -17.62 18.43 2.72
N ASP A 283 -18.35 17.41 3.16
CA ASP A 283 -17.94 16.47 4.22
C ASP A 283 -17.76 15.02 3.68
N GLY A 284 -17.58 14.91 2.36
CA GLY A 284 -17.34 13.66 1.65
C GLY A 284 -16.05 12.98 2.10
N LEU A 285 -16.00 11.66 1.92
CA LEU A 285 -14.85 10.84 2.32
C LEU A 285 -13.54 11.33 1.68
N LEU A 286 -13.54 11.73 0.41
CA LEU A 286 -12.33 12.20 -0.28
C LEU A 286 -11.78 13.50 0.35
N ILE A 287 -12.64 14.49 0.63
CA ILE A 287 -12.22 15.76 1.25
C ILE A 287 -11.73 15.53 2.68
N ARG A 288 -12.43 14.72 3.48
CA ARG A 288 -11.98 14.40 4.83
C ARG A 288 -10.65 13.64 4.84
N PHE A 289 -10.46 12.73 3.88
CA PHE A 289 -9.20 12.01 3.72
C PHE A 289 -8.05 12.96 3.37
N GLU A 290 -8.22 13.83 2.35
CA GLU A 290 -7.19 14.78 1.94
C GLU A 290 -6.82 15.74 3.07
N LYS A 291 -7.81 16.22 3.82
CA LYS A 291 -7.56 17.04 5.01
C LYS A 291 -6.76 16.29 6.07
N ALA A 292 -7.11 15.03 6.35
CA ALA A 292 -6.40 14.23 7.33
C ALA A 292 -4.96 13.90 6.89
N LEU A 293 -4.75 13.65 5.59
CA LEU A 293 -3.43 13.48 4.98
C LEU A 293 -2.60 14.76 5.13
N ASP A 294 -3.16 15.92 4.75
CA ASP A 294 -2.51 17.23 4.89
C ASP A 294 -2.22 17.59 6.36
N ASP A 295 -3.07 17.17 7.29
CA ASP A 295 -2.82 17.39 8.72
C ASP A 295 -1.69 16.48 9.25
N ALA A 296 -1.44 15.32 8.63
CA ALA A 296 -0.36 14.41 9.01
C ALA A 296 1.02 14.87 8.49
N THR A 297 1.07 15.76 7.48
CA THR A 297 2.31 16.36 6.97
C THR A 297 2.75 17.63 7.72
N LYS A 298 1.92 18.10 8.67
CA LYS A 298 2.22 19.28 9.49
C LYS A 298 2.92 18.89 10.79
N PRO A 299 3.91 19.68 11.26
CA PRO A 299 4.49 19.55 12.59
C PRO A 299 3.41 19.58 13.69
N LYS A 300 3.67 18.87 14.81
CA LYS A 300 2.73 18.74 15.95
C LYS A 300 3.41 19.18 17.23
N ASP A 301 3.02 20.32 17.79
CA ASP A 301 3.49 20.79 19.11
C ASP A 301 5.02 20.77 19.28
N GLY A 302 5.75 21.22 18.25
CA GLY A 302 7.23 21.21 18.23
C GLY A 302 7.87 19.87 17.84
N LEU A 303 7.07 18.83 17.61
CA LEU A 303 7.52 17.56 17.04
C LEU A 303 7.45 17.58 15.51
N PRO A 304 8.31 16.78 14.83
CA PRO A 304 8.23 16.60 13.39
C PRO A 304 6.84 16.14 12.91
N PRO A 305 6.52 16.31 11.62
CA PRO A 305 5.29 15.74 11.07
C PRO A 305 5.32 14.21 11.11
N TYR A 306 4.14 13.60 11.20
CA TYR A 306 4.03 12.14 11.14
C TYR A 306 4.43 11.60 9.76
N LEU A 307 4.13 12.36 8.71
CA LEU A 307 4.54 12.07 7.34
C LEU A 307 5.53 13.14 6.88
N ALA A 308 6.78 12.72 6.68
CA ALA A 308 7.82 13.61 6.21
C ALA A 308 7.55 14.06 4.76
N PRO A 309 7.86 15.32 4.39
CA PRO A 309 7.69 15.82 3.02
C PRO A 309 8.42 14.97 1.97
N GLN A 310 9.59 14.42 2.32
CA GLN A 310 10.41 13.56 1.47
C GLN A 310 9.71 12.26 1.06
N PHE A 311 8.64 11.87 1.77
CA PHE A 311 7.83 10.73 1.38
C PHE A 311 6.90 11.03 0.20
N HIS A 312 6.78 12.30 -0.21
CA HIS A 312 5.80 12.80 -1.18
C HIS A 312 4.40 12.22 -0.93
N PRO A 313 3.77 12.53 0.23
CA PRO A 313 2.60 11.80 0.69
C PRO A 313 1.38 11.85 -0.24
N LYS A 314 1.24 12.84 -1.12
CA LYS A 314 0.12 12.90 -2.08
C LYS A 314 0.34 12.01 -3.29
N GLU A 315 1.57 11.90 -3.74
CA GLU A 315 1.98 11.13 -4.89
C GLU A 315 2.14 9.64 -4.53
N ASN A 316 2.73 9.35 -3.36
CA ASN A 316 3.11 8.00 -2.95
C ASN A 316 2.13 7.34 -1.96
N SER A 317 0.97 7.96 -1.68
CA SER A 317 -0.03 7.37 -0.79
C SER A 317 -0.81 6.26 -1.49
N GLN A 318 -0.58 5.01 -1.07
CA GLN A 318 -1.38 3.88 -1.56
C GLN A 318 -2.86 4.04 -1.20
N MET A 319 -3.17 4.53 -0.01
CA MET A 319 -4.57 4.70 0.42
C MET A 319 -5.28 5.77 -0.41
N ARG A 320 -4.57 6.83 -0.81
CA ARG A 320 -5.10 7.85 -1.70
C ARG A 320 -5.40 7.28 -3.08
N LEU A 321 -4.46 6.52 -3.66
CA LEU A 321 -4.69 5.80 -4.92
C LEU A 321 -5.93 4.89 -4.81
N ASP A 322 -6.05 4.10 -3.75
CA ASP A 322 -7.18 3.19 -3.55
C ASP A 322 -8.53 3.94 -3.50
N LEU A 323 -8.58 5.06 -2.78
CA LEU A 323 -9.79 5.88 -2.66
C LEU A 323 -10.21 6.52 -3.98
N TYR A 324 -9.26 7.13 -4.69
CA TYR A 324 -9.53 7.74 -5.98
C TYR A 324 -9.90 6.68 -7.03
N ALA A 325 -9.27 5.51 -7.00
CA ALA A 325 -9.63 4.40 -7.87
C ALA A 325 -11.05 3.87 -7.58
N LEU A 326 -11.45 3.77 -6.30
CA LEU A 326 -12.84 3.44 -5.94
C LEU A 326 -13.83 4.48 -6.48
N ALA A 327 -13.48 5.77 -6.40
CA ALA A 327 -14.31 6.84 -6.92
C ALA A 327 -14.42 6.79 -8.44
N CYS A 328 -13.30 6.63 -9.15
CA CYS A 328 -13.28 6.48 -10.59
C CYS A 328 -14.12 5.27 -11.05
N LYS A 329 -13.94 4.11 -10.40
CA LYS A 329 -14.72 2.91 -10.67
C LYS A 329 -16.22 3.14 -10.46
N ALA A 330 -16.62 3.75 -9.34
CA ALA A 330 -18.01 4.06 -9.09
C ALA A 330 -18.60 4.97 -10.18
N SER A 331 -17.86 5.98 -10.63
CA SER A 331 -18.27 6.88 -11.71
C SER A 331 -18.42 6.17 -13.05
N VAL A 332 -17.44 5.35 -13.46
CA VAL A 332 -17.49 4.57 -14.71
C VAL A 332 -18.69 3.63 -14.72
N MET A 333 -18.92 2.91 -13.60
CA MET A 333 -20.02 1.97 -13.48
C MET A 333 -21.39 2.66 -13.40
N ALA A 334 -21.44 3.90 -12.89
CA ALA A 334 -22.63 4.75 -12.93
C ALA A 334 -22.87 5.41 -14.30
N ASN A 335 -21.95 5.23 -15.27
CA ASN A 335 -21.87 6.00 -16.52
C ASN A 335 -21.87 7.53 -16.28
N ASP A 336 -21.24 7.98 -15.20
CA ASP A 336 -21.04 9.39 -14.90
C ASP A 336 -19.63 9.84 -15.34
N PHE A 337 -19.60 10.65 -16.39
CA PHE A 337 -18.38 11.21 -16.98
C PHE A 337 -18.35 12.75 -16.89
N GLY A 338 -19.03 13.32 -15.90
CA GLY A 338 -18.96 14.76 -15.60
C GLY A 338 -17.56 15.21 -15.17
N GLU A 339 -17.31 16.52 -15.15
CA GLU A 339 -15.98 17.09 -14.84
C GLU A 339 -15.43 16.62 -13.49
N LYS A 340 -16.28 16.56 -12.47
CA LYS A 340 -15.90 16.11 -11.14
C LYS A 340 -15.50 14.64 -11.11
N SER A 341 -16.35 13.76 -11.64
CA SER A 341 -16.06 12.33 -11.78
C SER A 341 -14.82 12.06 -12.64
N ALA A 342 -14.61 12.87 -13.68
CA ALA A 342 -13.41 12.81 -14.52
C ALA A 342 -12.14 13.15 -13.72
N SER A 343 -12.20 14.17 -12.86
CA SER A 343 -11.06 14.58 -12.03
C SER A 343 -10.56 13.45 -11.12
N TRP A 344 -11.46 12.60 -10.61
CA TRP A 344 -11.07 11.44 -9.81
C TRP A 344 -10.31 10.41 -10.63
N CYS A 345 -10.80 10.12 -11.85
CA CYS A 345 -10.14 9.19 -12.77
C CYS A 345 -8.80 9.72 -13.29
N GLU A 346 -8.69 11.03 -13.53
CA GLU A 346 -7.45 11.69 -13.92
C GLU A 346 -6.41 11.63 -12.79
N GLU A 347 -6.84 11.84 -11.54
CA GLU A 347 -5.96 11.70 -10.38
C GLU A 347 -5.51 10.24 -10.19
N THR A 348 -6.40 9.27 -10.34
CA THR A 348 -6.03 7.84 -10.36
C THR A 348 -5.02 7.55 -11.47
N MET A 349 -5.21 8.09 -12.67
CA MET A 349 -4.30 7.88 -13.81
C MET A 349 -2.92 8.51 -13.55
N ARG A 350 -2.86 9.65 -12.88
CA ARG A 350 -1.61 10.30 -12.49
C ARG A 350 -0.78 9.44 -11.53
N MET A 351 -1.44 8.73 -10.63
CA MET A 351 -0.80 7.85 -9.64
C MET A 351 -0.55 6.44 -10.19
N ASN A 352 -1.41 5.96 -11.08
CA ASN A 352 -1.35 4.65 -11.71
C ASN A 352 -1.92 4.71 -13.13
N GLU A 353 -1.04 4.85 -14.13
CA GLU A 353 -1.41 4.89 -15.54
C GLU A 353 -2.01 3.54 -16.03
N GLU A 354 -1.81 2.44 -15.31
CA GLU A 354 -2.34 1.13 -15.67
C GLU A 354 -3.79 0.91 -15.17
N ASN A 355 -4.40 1.90 -14.53
CA ASN A 355 -5.78 1.78 -14.07
C ASN A 355 -6.77 1.76 -15.26
N VAL A 356 -7.49 0.64 -15.39
CA VAL A 356 -8.45 0.39 -16.48
C VAL A 356 -9.62 1.39 -16.47
N ASP A 357 -10.21 1.64 -15.30
CA ASP A 357 -11.38 2.53 -15.16
C ASP A 357 -11.05 3.97 -15.60
N SER A 358 -9.83 4.44 -15.30
CA SER A 358 -9.37 5.75 -15.74
C SER A 358 -9.32 5.88 -17.26
N TRP A 359 -8.85 4.85 -17.98
CA TRP A 359 -8.84 4.83 -19.44
C TRP A 359 -10.25 4.75 -20.04
N ILE A 360 -11.15 3.98 -19.43
CA ILE A 360 -12.56 3.94 -19.84
C ILE A 360 -13.19 5.33 -19.72
N SER A 361 -12.99 5.99 -18.57
CA SER A 361 -13.49 7.35 -18.33
C SER A 361 -12.97 8.35 -19.36
N ARG A 362 -11.67 8.32 -19.65
CA ARG A 362 -11.06 9.15 -20.69
C ARG A 362 -11.65 8.88 -22.08
N GLY A 363 -11.81 7.61 -22.44
CA GLY A 363 -12.40 7.19 -23.72
C GLY A 363 -13.84 7.70 -23.89
N GLU A 364 -14.71 7.50 -22.91
CA GLU A 364 -16.11 7.96 -22.98
C GLU A 364 -16.21 9.49 -23.09
N ARG A 365 -15.34 10.24 -22.40
CA ARG A 365 -15.29 11.70 -22.53
C ARG A 365 -14.84 12.14 -23.91
N LEU A 366 -13.83 11.48 -24.49
CA LEU A 366 -13.35 11.77 -25.84
C LEU A 366 -14.41 11.45 -26.90
N LEU A 367 -15.20 10.39 -26.72
CA LEU A 367 -16.37 10.11 -27.57
C LEU A 367 -17.40 11.24 -27.50
N LYS A 368 -17.65 11.80 -26.31
CA LYS A 368 -18.61 12.90 -26.14
C LYS A 368 -18.19 14.19 -26.86
N VAL A 369 -16.89 14.44 -26.99
CA VAL A 369 -16.35 15.60 -27.72
C VAL A 369 -15.90 15.25 -29.14
N GLU A 370 -16.35 14.10 -29.66
CA GLU A 370 -16.14 13.65 -31.04
C GLU A 370 -14.67 13.48 -31.46
N LYS A 371 -13.78 13.25 -30.48
CA LYS A 371 -12.37 12.94 -30.71
C LYS A 371 -12.18 11.44 -30.93
N TRP A 372 -12.73 10.92 -32.03
CA TRP A 372 -12.90 9.49 -32.28
C TRP A 372 -11.61 8.67 -32.22
N GLU A 373 -10.52 9.18 -32.82
CA GLU A 373 -9.24 8.46 -32.85
C GLU A 373 -8.58 8.40 -31.47
N GLU A 374 -8.60 9.49 -30.72
CA GLU A 374 -8.09 9.52 -29.34
C GLU A 374 -8.94 8.61 -28.43
N ALA A 375 -10.25 8.60 -28.62
CA ALA A 375 -11.17 7.74 -27.88
C ALA A 375 -10.92 6.26 -28.14
N MET A 376 -10.72 5.88 -29.41
CA MET A 376 -10.43 4.50 -29.78
C MET A 376 -9.13 4.01 -29.14
N ARG A 377 -8.07 4.82 -29.19
CA ARG A 377 -6.79 4.49 -28.52
C ARG A 377 -6.95 4.31 -27.01
N ALA A 378 -7.75 5.16 -26.36
CA ALA A 378 -8.02 5.03 -24.93
C ALA A 378 -8.79 3.73 -24.60
N MET A 379 -9.77 3.37 -25.42
CA MET A 379 -10.54 2.12 -25.23
C MET A 379 -9.71 0.86 -25.51
N GLU A 380 -8.84 0.88 -26.51
CA GLU A 380 -7.85 -0.18 -26.76
C GLU A 380 -6.93 -0.38 -25.56
N LYS A 381 -6.37 0.73 -25.04
CA LYS A 381 -5.50 0.68 -23.86
C LYS A 381 -6.23 0.09 -22.65
N ALA A 382 -7.48 0.49 -22.40
CA ALA A 382 -8.31 -0.09 -21.34
C ALA A 382 -8.55 -1.60 -21.55
N PHE A 383 -8.85 -2.01 -22.78
CA PHE A 383 -9.08 -3.41 -23.13
C PHE A 383 -7.84 -4.27 -22.90
N ASP A 384 -6.67 -3.83 -23.37
CA ASP A 384 -5.42 -4.56 -23.17
C ASP A 384 -5.04 -4.65 -21.68
N LEU A 385 -5.12 -3.54 -20.94
CA LEU A 385 -4.84 -3.51 -19.50
C LEU A 385 -5.78 -4.41 -18.68
N SER A 386 -7.02 -4.60 -19.14
CA SER A 386 -7.97 -5.50 -18.49
C SER A 386 -7.71 -6.99 -18.71
N GLY A 387 -6.65 -7.34 -19.46
CA GLY A 387 -6.46 -8.72 -19.93
C GLY A 387 -7.50 -9.12 -20.96
N ARG A 388 -8.01 -8.16 -21.74
CA ARG A 388 -9.02 -8.35 -22.79
C ARG A 388 -10.37 -8.84 -22.26
N SER A 389 -10.83 -8.24 -21.16
CA SER A 389 -12.12 -8.56 -20.54
C SER A 389 -13.29 -8.33 -21.50
N GLN A 390 -14.22 -9.29 -21.50
CA GLN A 390 -15.46 -9.19 -22.27
C GLN A 390 -16.36 -8.04 -21.82
N ASP A 391 -16.21 -7.58 -20.58
CA ASP A 391 -17.01 -6.48 -20.02
C ASP A 391 -16.71 -5.13 -20.70
N ILE A 392 -15.49 -4.97 -21.25
CA ILE A 392 -15.04 -3.74 -21.91
C ILE A 392 -15.36 -3.75 -23.41
N LEU A 393 -15.52 -4.93 -24.00
CA LEU A 393 -15.72 -5.12 -25.44
C LEU A 393 -16.87 -4.27 -26.02
N PRO A 394 -18.05 -4.12 -25.36
CA PRO A 394 -19.11 -3.26 -25.87
C PRO A 394 -18.68 -1.79 -26.02
N ARG A 395 -17.82 -1.28 -25.12
CA ARG A 395 -17.30 0.10 -25.18
C ARG A 395 -16.30 0.27 -26.32
N VAL A 396 -15.44 -0.73 -26.54
CA VAL A 396 -14.49 -0.77 -27.66
C VAL A 396 -15.23 -0.79 -28.99
N GLN A 397 -16.22 -1.67 -29.15
CA GLN A 397 -17.04 -1.77 -30.37
C GLN A 397 -17.81 -0.49 -30.65
N LYS A 398 -18.33 0.17 -29.62
CA LYS A 398 -18.96 1.51 -29.74
C LYS A 398 -17.96 2.53 -30.29
N ALA A 399 -16.76 2.62 -29.72
CA ALA A 399 -15.74 3.57 -30.17
C ALA A 399 -15.30 3.29 -31.62
N GLN A 400 -15.08 2.02 -31.98
CA GLN A 400 -14.69 1.61 -33.32
C GLN A 400 -15.75 1.97 -34.37
N ARG A 401 -17.02 1.68 -34.07
CA ARG A 401 -18.15 2.04 -34.95
C ARG A 401 -18.25 3.55 -35.18
N LEU A 402 -18.14 4.35 -34.12
CA LEU A 402 -18.18 5.81 -34.21
C LEU A 402 -17.00 6.36 -35.01
N LEU A 403 -15.80 5.80 -34.83
CA LEU A 403 -14.64 6.15 -35.64
C LEU A 403 -14.86 5.82 -37.11
N LYS A 404 -15.37 4.63 -37.43
CA LYS A 404 -15.67 4.23 -38.82
C LYS A 404 -16.69 5.17 -39.46
N GLN A 405 -17.76 5.49 -38.75
CA GLN A 405 -18.77 6.45 -39.21
C GLN A 405 -18.20 7.85 -39.47
N SER A 406 -17.26 8.32 -38.64
CA SER A 406 -16.61 9.63 -38.84
C SER A 406 -15.73 9.72 -40.09
N LYS A 407 -15.23 8.57 -40.57
CA LYS A 407 -14.39 8.47 -41.77
C LYS A 407 -15.21 8.24 -43.04
N GLN A 408 -16.47 7.83 -42.90
CA GLN A 408 -17.39 7.58 -44.00
C GLN A 408 -18.00 8.88 -44.53
N LYS A 409 -18.40 8.84 -45.80
CA LYS A 409 -19.09 9.95 -46.46
C LYS A 409 -20.47 10.13 -45.80
N ASP A 410 -20.78 11.31 -45.30
CA ASP A 410 -22.07 11.57 -44.63
C ASP A 410 -23.21 11.76 -45.65
N TYR A 411 -23.93 10.68 -45.95
CA TYR A 411 -25.04 10.70 -46.93
C TYR A 411 -26.20 11.59 -46.49
N TYR A 412 -26.45 11.74 -45.19
CA TYR A 412 -27.50 12.61 -44.67
C TYR A 412 -27.15 14.07 -44.89
N LYS A 413 -25.87 14.43 -44.69
CA LYS A 413 -25.34 15.77 -45.00
C LYS A 413 -25.36 16.05 -46.51
N VAL A 414 -25.08 15.06 -47.34
CA VAL A 414 -25.17 15.19 -48.82
C VAL A 414 -26.61 15.50 -49.25
N LEU A 415 -27.62 14.86 -48.66
CA LEU A 415 -29.04 15.14 -48.94
C LEU A 415 -29.60 16.35 -48.17
N GLY A 416 -28.87 16.89 -47.18
CA GLY A 416 -29.29 18.02 -46.36
C GLY A 416 -30.44 17.70 -45.40
N VAL A 417 -30.47 16.47 -44.85
CA VAL A 417 -31.49 16.00 -43.90
C VAL A 417 -30.87 15.56 -42.57
N PRO A 418 -31.59 15.62 -41.44
CA PRO A 418 -31.09 15.06 -40.20
C PRO A 418 -31.09 13.51 -40.23
N ARG A 419 -30.29 12.88 -39.37
CA ARG A 419 -30.14 11.41 -39.32
C ARG A 419 -31.41 10.65 -38.94
N ASP A 420 -32.33 11.30 -38.24
CA ASP A 420 -33.65 10.78 -37.85
C ASP A 420 -34.74 11.02 -38.92
N ALA A 421 -34.38 11.55 -40.09
CA ALA A 421 -35.33 11.81 -41.17
C ALA A 421 -36.07 10.53 -41.60
N ASP A 422 -37.39 10.66 -41.80
CA ASP A 422 -38.22 9.59 -42.35
C ASP A 422 -38.00 9.44 -43.87
N GLU A 423 -38.46 8.31 -44.42
CA GLU A 423 -38.28 7.99 -45.84
C GLU A 423 -38.87 9.08 -46.77
N ARG A 424 -39.97 9.71 -46.35
CA ARG A 424 -40.63 10.79 -47.09
C ARG A 424 -39.78 12.05 -47.12
N ALA A 425 -39.17 12.43 -46.00
CA ALA A 425 -38.26 13.56 -45.91
C ALA A 425 -37.01 13.34 -46.77
N ILE A 426 -36.41 12.14 -46.73
CA ILE A 426 -35.25 11.75 -47.55
C ILE A 426 -35.59 11.88 -49.05
N LYS A 427 -36.72 11.32 -49.49
CA LYS A 427 -37.18 11.40 -50.89
C LYS A 427 -37.47 12.82 -51.35
N LYS A 428 -38.08 13.64 -50.48
CA LYS A 428 -38.37 15.04 -50.78
C LYS A 428 -37.07 15.86 -50.88
N ALA A 429 -36.13 15.63 -49.98
CA ALA A 429 -34.84 16.32 -49.97
C ALA A 429 -34.00 15.96 -51.20
N PHE A 430 -33.92 14.67 -51.57
CA PHE A 430 -33.27 14.23 -52.80
C PHE A 430 -33.85 14.91 -54.04
N ARG A 431 -35.18 14.90 -54.22
CA ARG A 431 -35.83 15.57 -55.37
C ARG A 431 -35.50 17.06 -55.44
N LYS A 432 -35.42 17.73 -54.30
CA LYS A 432 -35.07 19.16 -54.23
C LYS A 432 -33.59 19.39 -54.58
N ALA A 433 -32.70 18.58 -54.01
CA ALA A 433 -31.26 18.69 -54.24
C ALA A 433 -30.87 18.31 -55.69
N ALA A 434 -31.48 17.26 -56.26
CA ALA A 434 -31.23 16.80 -57.62
C ALA A 434 -31.60 17.87 -58.67
N LYS A 435 -32.69 18.61 -58.46
CA LYS A 435 -33.08 19.73 -59.33
C LYS A 435 -32.04 20.86 -59.34
N LEU A 436 -31.36 21.11 -58.22
CA LEU A 436 -30.34 22.13 -58.08
C LEU A 436 -28.95 21.67 -58.55
N ALA A 437 -28.74 20.35 -58.64
CA ALA A 437 -27.51 19.75 -59.11
C ALA A 437 -27.49 19.51 -60.63
N HIS A 438 -28.55 19.88 -61.36
CA HIS A 438 -28.60 19.75 -62.81
C HIS A 438 -27.63 20.72 -63.52
N PRO A 439 -26.90 20.30 -64.57
CA PRO A 439 -25.92 21.15 -65.26
C PRO A 439 -26.48 22.49 -65.74
N ASP A 440 -27.74 22.50 -66.21
CA ASP A 440 -28.43 23.70 -66.72
C ASP A 440 -28.66 24.81 -65.68
N VAL A 441 -28.57 24.50 -64.38
CA VAL A 441 -28.75 25.46 -63.28
C VAL A 441 -27.48 25.66 -62.45
N GLY A 442 -26.31 25.25 -62.98
CA GLY A 442 -25.01 25.44 -62.33
C GLY A 442 -24.54 24.29 -61.44
N GLY A 443 -25.14 23.10 -61.58
CA GLY A 443 -24.69 21.88 -60.93
C GLY A 443 -23.49 21.22 -61.63
N SER A 444 -22.97 20.13 -61.05
CA SER A 444 -21.93 19.29 -61.66
C SER A 444 -22.36 17.82 -61.64
N GLU A 445 -21.86 17.05 -62.60
CA GLU A 445 -22.11 15.60 -62.69
C GLU A 445 -21.68 14.88 -61.39
N GLU A 446 -20.56 15.30 -60.80
CA GLU A 446 -20.07 14.81 -59.52
C GLU A 446 -21.07 15.04 -58.36
N LYS A 447 -21.71 16.22 -58.30
CA LYS A 447 -22.72 16.52 -57.28
C LYS A 447 -23.97 15.66 -57.47
N MET A 448 -24.39 15.45 -58.71
CA MET A 448 -25.54 14.59 -59.01
C MET A 448 -25.24 13.12 -58.70
N ALA A 449 -24.03 12.64 -59.00
CA ALA A 449 -23.57 11.30 -58.63
C ALA A 449 -23.58 11.11 -57.10
N ALA A 450 -23.06 12.06 -56.33
CA ALA A 450 -23.06 11.99 -54.87
C ALA A 450 -24.48 12.00 -54.26
N LEU A 451 -25.42 12.77 -54.85
CA LEU A 451 -26.82 12.79 -54.42
C LEU A 451 -27.53 11.46 -54.72
N ASN A 452 -27.27 10.87 -55.88
CA ASN A 452 -27.84 9.57 -56.27
C ASN A 452 -27.33 8.46 -55.36
N GLU A 453 -26.02 8.42 -55.13
CA GLU A 453 -25.36 7.50 -54.20
C GLU A 453 -25.94 7.62 -52.78
N ALA A 454 -26.08 8.85 -52.27
CA ALA A 454 -26.67 9.09 -50.96
C ALA A 454 -28.13 8.66 -50.87
N TYR A 455 -28.92 8.89 -51.92
CA TYR A 455 -30.32 8.48 -51.96
C TYR A 455 -30.49 6.97 -52.08
N GLU A 456 -29.62 6.27 -52.82
CA GLU A 456 -29.64 4.82 -52.94
C GLU A 456 -29.43 4.13 -51.57
N VAL A 457 -28.44 4.59 -50.81
CA VAL A 457 -28.15 4.05 -49.47
C VAL A 457 -29.26 4.40 -48.47
N LEU A 458 -29.72 5.65 -48.45
CA LEU A 458 -30.65 6.13 -47.41
C LEU A 458 -32.13 5.79 -47.68
N SER A 459 -32.52 5.52 -48.92
CA SER A 459 -33.90 5.13 -49.27
C SER A 459 -34.19 3.64 -49.05
N ASN A 460 -33.15 2.80 -48.94
CA ASN A 460 -33.29 1.39 -48.61
C ASN A 460 -33.07 1.17 -47.10
N THR A 461 -34.07 0.62 -46.41
CA THR A 461 -34.04 0.39 -44.96
C THR A 461 -32.86 -0.46 -44.49
N GLU A 462 -32.50 -1.52 -45.24
CA GLU A 462 -31.40 -2.43 -44.88
C GLU A 462 -30.04 -1.76 -45.08
N LEU A 463 -29.85 -1.08 -46.23
CA LEU A 463 -28.60 -0.36 -46.52
C LEU A 463 -28.40 0.81 -45.56
N ARG A 464 -29.47 1.54 -45.24
CA ARG A 464 -29.46 2.62 -44.24
C ARG A 464 -29.07 2.06 -42.86
N GLN A 465 -29.63 0.94 -42.44
CA GLN A 465 -29.29 0.33 -41.15
C GLN A 465 -27.85 -0.16 -41.09
N ARG A 466 -27.32 -0.75 -42.18
CA ARG A 466 -25.90 -1.11 -42.29
C ARG A 466 -25.01 0.13 -42.20
N TYR A 467 -25.33 1.16 -42.96
CA TYR A 467 -24.63 2.45 -42.95
C TYR A 467 -24.65 3.11 -41.56
N ASP A 468 -25.80 3.15 -40.89
CA ASP A 468 -25.98 3.66 -39.53
C ASP A 468 -25.27 2.82 -38.46
N ASN A 469 -24.90 1.57 -38.79
CA ASN A 469 -24.03 0.71 -37.98
C ASN A 469 -22.54 0.87 -38.32
N GLY A 470 -22.20 1.82 -39.22
CA GLY A 470 -20.85 2.08 -39.68
C GLY A 470 -20.39 1.15 -40.80
N ASP A 471 -21.29 0.44 -41.48
CA ASP A 471 -20.97 -0.35 -42.67
C ASP A 471 -21.47 0.35 -43.93
N ASP A 472 -20.58 1.10 -44.59
CA ASP A 472 -20.91 1.85 -45.81
C ASP A 472 -20.91 0.91 -47.02
N PRO A 473 -22.08 0.68 -47.67
CA PRO A 473 -22.21 -0.23 -48.80
C PRO A 473 -21.38 0.16 -50.02
N ASN A 474 -20.99 1.43 -50.14
CA ASN A 474 -20.26 1.97 -51.28
C ASN A 474 -18.80 2.31 -50.94
N ASP A 475 -18.31 1.91 -49.76
CA ASP A 475 -16.91 2.11 -49.38
C ASP A 475 -15.98 1.28 -50.28
N PRO A 476 -15.13 1.91 -51.12
CA PRO A 476 -14.22 1.20 -52.01
C PRO A 476 -13.13 0.41 -51.27
N THR A 477 -12.97 0.63 -49.96
CA THR A 477 -12.06 -0.11 -49.08
C THR A 477 -12.76 -1.20 -48.24
N GLY A 478 -14.10 -1.31 -48.31
CA GLY A 478 -14.93 -2.14 -47.45
C GLY A 478 -14.85 -3.66 -47.64
N GLY A 479 -14.05 -4.15 -48.61
CA GLY A 479 -13.88 -5.57 -48.90
C GLY A 479 -12.95 -6.34 -47.95
N GLN A 480 -12.16 -5.67 -47.10
CA GLN A 480 -11.32 -6.35 -46.11
C GLN A 480 -12.02 -6.37 -44.74
N GLN A 481 -12.92 -7.33 -44.58
CA GLN A 481 -13.55 -7.66 -43.31
C GLN A 481 -12.52 -8.35 -42.39
N HIS A 482 -11.53 -7.62 -41.89
CA HIS A 482 -10.69 -8.08 -40.80
C HIS A 482 -11.41 -7.82 -39.48
N ASN A 483 -12.03 -8.87 -38.94
CA ASN A 483 -12.40 -8.93 -37.53
C ASN A 483 -11.10 -9.15 -36.74
N PRO A 484 -10.52 -8.15 -36.03
CA PRO A 484 -9.16 -8.27 -35.47
C PRO A 484 -9.06 -9.27 -34.30
N PHE A 485 -10.19 -9.87 -33.90
CA PHE A 485 -10.32 -10.67 -32.69
C PHE A 485 -10.69 -12.14 -32.95
N ALA A 486 -10.70 -12.58 -34.22
CA ALA A 486 -11.13 -13.93 -34.59
C ALA A 486 -10.00 -14.98 -34.70
N HIS A 487 -8.78 -14.71 -34.22
CA HIS A 487 -7.71 -15.72 -34.19
C HIS A 487 -7.23 -16.05 -32.77
N HIS A 488 -7.56 -17.27 -32.36
CA HIS A 488 -6.89 -18.02 -31.31
C HIS A 488 -5.39 -18.11 -31.58
N GLY A 489 -4.58 -17.87 -30.55
CA GLY A 489 -3.24 -18.45 -30.42
C GLY A 489 -2.09 -17.50 -30.77
N GLY A 490 -1.47 -16.96 -29.71
CA GLY A 490 -0.03 -16.69 -29.61
C GLY A 490 0.65 -15.99 -30.79
N GLY A 491 0.80 -14.67 -30.70
CA GLY A 491 1.69 -13.91 -31.57
C GLY A 491 1.11 -12.55 -31.91
N MET A 492 1.85 -11.50 -31.55
CA MET A 492 1.60 -10.08 -31.79
C MET A 492 0.87 -9.79 -33.12
N PRO A 493 -0.16 -8.92 -33.16
CA PRO A 493 -0.45 -8.24 -34.42
C PRO A 493 -0.99 -6.82 -34.24
N PHE A 494 -0.12 -5.82 -34.04
CA PHE A 494 -0.46 -4.41 -34.34
C PHE A 494 0.81 -3.63 -34.73
N GLN A 495 1.37 -3.94 -35.91
CA GLN A 495 2.20 -3.01 -36.67
C GLN A 495 1.35 -2.47 -37.82
N PHE A 496 0.61 -1.38 -37.60
CA PHE A 496 -0.08 -0.70 -38.69
C PHE A 496 0.04 0.83 -38.64
N PHE A 497 1.21 1.31 -38.18
CA PHE A 497 1.55 2.73 -38.24
C PHE A 497 3.02 2.94 -38.62
N GLN A 498 3.48 2.31 -39.71
CA GLN A 498 4.71 2.74 -40.39
C GLN A 498 4.78 2.28 -41.84
N GLN A 499 4.11 3.00 -42.76
CA GLN A 499 4.71 3.38 -44.05
C GLN A 499 3.75 4.27 -44.84
N GLY A 500 4.24 5.45 -45.20
CA GLY A 500 3.58 6.31 -46.17
C GLY A 500 3.86 5.87 -47.61
N GLY A 501 2.98 6.30 -48.50
CA GLY A 501 3.28 6.59 -49.90
C GLY A 501 3.51 5.38 -50.80
N GLY A 502 2.52 5.04 -51.63
CA GLY A 502 2.69 4.06 -52.70
C GLY A 502 1.44 3.92 -53.55
N PHE A 503 1.18 4.92 -54.39
CA PHE A 503 0.17 4.85 -55.45
C PHE A 503 0.67 3.87 -56.52
N GLN A 504 -0.03 2.75 -56.72
CA GLN A 504 0.15 1.90 -57.90
C GLN A 504 -1.19 1.35 -58.34
N GLY A 505 -1.64 1.82 -59.51
CA GLY A 505 -2.90 1.44 -60.10
C GLY A 505 -2.90 -0.02 -60.55
N PHE A 506 -4.05 -0.66 -60.40
CA PHE A 506 -4.38 -1.88 -61.12
C PHE A 506 -5.84 -1.85 -61.55
N HIS A 507 -6.01 -1.85 -62.87
CA HIS A 507 -7.25 -2.20 -63.55
C HIS A 507 -7.54 -3.67 -63.32
N GLN A 508 -8.72 -3.99 -62.77
CA GLN A 508 -9.41 -5.23 -63.07
C GLN A 508 -10.91 -5.06 -62.80
N GLY A 509 -11.69 -5.12 -63.88
CA GLY A 509 -13.14 -5.07 -63.84
C GLY A 509 -13.74 -6.39 -63.40
N PHE A 510 -14.85 -6.31 -62.67
CA PHE A 510 -15.87 -7.35 -62.62
C PHE A 510 -17.26 -6.72 -62.81
N PRO A 511 -18.22 -7.46 -63.38
CA PRO A 511 -19.43 -6.93 -63.97
C PRO A 511 -20.58 -6.87 -62.94
N GLY A 512 -20.92 -5.67 -62.51
CA GLY A 512 -22.10 -5.40 -61.68
C GLY A 512 -23.29 -5.01 -62.55
N GLY A 513 -24.27 -5.92 -62.66
CA GLY A 513 -25.56 -5.65 -63.28
C GLY A 513 -26.39 -4.67 -62.45
N GLY A 514 -26.19 -3.37 -62.68
CA GLY A 514 -27.09 -2.31 -62.23
C GLY A 514 -27.89 -1.80 -63.41
N GLN A 515 -29.23 -1.84 -63.34
CA GLN A 515 -30.11 -1.19 -64.31
C GLN A 515 -29.84 0.32 -64.30
N LYS A 516 -29.07 0.78 -65.29
CA LYS A 516 -28.92 2.20 -65.62
C LYS A 516 -30.27 2.70 -66.15
N MET A 517 -30.92 3.57 -65.39
CA MET A 517 -32.00 4.42 -65.91
C MET A 517 -31.36 5.44 -66.86
N HIS A 518 -31.35 5.12 -68.15
CA HIS A 518 -30.99 6.06 -69.21
C HIS A 518 -32.14 7.05 -69.40
N PHE A 519 -31.89 8.34 -69.14
CA PHE A 519 -32.72 9.42 -69.66
C PHE A 519 -32.18 9.82 -71.04
N GLN A 520 -33.01 9.63 -72.07
CA GLN A 520 -32.80 10.26 -73.37
C GLN A 520 -33.25 11.71 -73.27
N TRP A 521 -32.36 12.62 -73.64
CA TRP A 521 -32.62 14.05 -73.71
C TRP A 521 -33.06 14.40 -75.13
N ASN A 522 -34.28 14.94 -75.27
CA ASN A 522 -34.71 15.73 -76.43
C ASN A 522 -34.75 17.19 -76.03
#